data_AF-A0A1S8C8W1-F1
#
_entry.id   AF-A0A1S8C8W1-F1
#
_cell.length_a   1.000
_cell.length_b   1.000
_cell.length_c   1.000
_cell.angle_alpha   90.00
_cell.angle_beta   90.00
_cell.angle_gamma   90.00
#
_symmetry.space_group_name_H-M   'P 1'
#
loop_
_entity.id
_entity.type
_entity.pdbx_description
1 polymer ?
#
loop_
_entity_poly.entity_id
_entity_poly.type
_entity_poly.pdbx_seq_one_letter_code
_entity_poly.pdbx_strand_id
1 'polypeptide(L)'
;GWPFHTATAGGVGLDRAAFLAKRGTAVGWIEGLLSGTASRPGQFGCFGLHEWAMLYRPEDGEVRHPLPLRLGQAGTDAVVESHRVQCSHIDAHRFFTRAGAPRNTLRPTRETQPAMDQPGCLHATMDLYKWAYKLSPAVPGELLADCFALAAEVRELDMRASPYDLTAHGYPPVAIETPAGKAEYGAAQRGFAARGAALRERLLAVCRELLDGA
;
A
#
# COMPACT_ATOMS: atom_id res chain seq x y z
N GLY A 1 6.88 -16.25 30.06
CA GLY A 1 7.37 -16.43 28.69
C GLY A 1 6.96 -15.24 27.85
N TRP A 2 7.59 -15.03 26.69
CA TRP A 2 7.18 -14.02 25.72
C TRP A 2 5.89 -14.48 25.03
N PRO A 3 4.91 -13.59 24.75
CA PRO A 3 3.67 -13.99 24.09
C PRO A 3 3.93 -14.75 22.77
N PHE A 4 3.23 -15.86 22.56
CA PHE A 4 3.35 -16.72 21.36
C PHE A 4 4.71 -17.41 21.17
N HIS A 5 5.49 -17.57 22.24
CA HIS A 5 6.76 -18.28 22.18
C HIS A 5 6.73 -19.49 23.12
N THR A 6 7.30 -20.60 22.66
CA THR A 6 7.46 -21.83 23.44
C THR A 6 8.90 -22.34 23.35
N ALA A 7 9.34 -23.06 24.38
CA ALA A 7 10.65 -23.71 24.37
C ALA A 7 10.65 -24.88 23.37
N THR A 8 11.73 -25.03 22.63
CA THR A 8 11.97 -26.14 21.71
C THR A 8 13.30 -26.79 22.07
N ALA A 9 13.59 -27.96 21.50
CA ALA A 9 14.88 -28.63 21.71
C ALA A 9 16.08 -27.76 21.27
N GLY A 10 15.87 -26.84 20.32
CA GLY A 10 16.90 -25.95 19.77
C GLY A 10 16.86 -24.50 20.29
N GLY A 11 15.98 -24.16 21.24
CA GLY A 11 15.88 -22.81 21.79
C GLY A 11 14.44 -22.38 22.03
N VAL A 12 14.04 -21.26 21.41
CA VAL A 12 12.68 -20.69 21.53
C VAL A 12 12.08 -20.57 20.13
N GLY A 13 10.86 -21.08 19.96
CA GLY A 13 10.12 -21.04 18.69
C GLY A 13 8.72 -20.47 18.86
N LEU A 14 8.01 -20.33 17.74
CA LEU A 14 6.62 -19.89 17.73
C LEU A 14 5.70 -20.94 18.41
N ASP A 15 4.94 -20.51 19.40
CA ASP A 15 3.77 -21.25 19.88
C ASP A 15 2.61 -21.03 18.90
N ARG A 16 2.55 -21.88 17.87
CA ARG A 16 1.55 -21.81 16.80
C ARG A 16 0.13 -21.91 17.34
N ALA A 17 -0.13 -22.80 18.30
CA ALA A 17 -1.46 -23.01 18.86
C ALA A 17 -1.95 -21.76 19.60
N ALA A 18 -1.11 -21.19 20.48
CA ALA A 18 -1.46 -19.95 21.17
C ALA A 18 -1.59 -18.75 20.21
N PHE A 19 -0.77 -18.70 19.16
CA PHE A 19 -0.85 -17.67 18.13
C PHE A 19 -2.19 -17.73 17.37
N LEU A 20 -2.58 -18.91 16.88
CA LEU A 20 -3.81 -19.10 16.11
C LEU A 20 -5.06 -18.94 16.96
N ALA A 21 -5.04 -19.40 18.22
CA ALA A 21 -6.15 -19.19 19.13
C ALA A 21 -6.50 -17.70 19.31
N LYS A 22 -5.48 -16.81 19.23
CA LYS A 22 -5.66 -15.36 19.36
C LYS A 22 -5.80 -14.63 18.02
N ARG A 23 -5.15 -15.11 16.95
CA ARG A 23 -4.98 -14.36 15.70
C ARG A 23 -5.46 -15.09 14.44
N GLY A 24 -5.99 -16.31 14.55
CA GLY A 24 -6.39 -17.14 13.41
C GLY A 24 -7.31 -16.44 12.41
N THR A 25 -8.33 -15.72 12.90
CA THR A 25 -9.23 -14.92 12.03
C THR A 25 -8.46 -13.85 11.23
N ALA A 26 -7.48 -13.18 11.85
CA ALA A 26 -6.66 -12.19 11.18
C ALA A 26 -5.70 -12.83 10.16
N VAL A 27 -5.13 -14.01 10.48
CA VAL A 27 -4.30 -14.77 9.55
C VAL A 27 -5.09 -15.16 8.30
N GLY A 28 -6.28 -15.74 8.47
CA GLY A 28 -7.14 -16.12 7.35
C GLY A 28 -7.58 -14.92 6.50
N TRP A 29 -7.92 -13.79 7.13
CA TRP A 29 -8.25 -12.57 6.39
C TRP A 29 -7.06 -12.01 5.60
N ILE A 30 -5.86 -12.00 6.19
CA ILE A 30 -4.64 -11.55 5.50
C ILE A 30 -4.30 -12.50 4.35
N GLU A 31 -4.39 -13.82 4.53
CA GLU A 31 -4.20 -14.81 3.46
C GLU A 31 -5.15 -14.51 2.28
N GLY A 32 -6.45 -14.36 2.56
CA GLY A 32 -7.44 -14.09 1.52
C GLY A 32 -7.22 -12.75 0.79
N LEU A 33 -6.78 -11.71 1.51
CA LEU A 33 -6.42 -10.43 0.90
C LEU A 33 -5.20 -10.56 -0.03
N LEU A 34 -4.13 -11.21 0.44
CA LEU A 34 -2.90 -11.37 -0.33
C LEU A 34 -3.13 -12.29 -1.54
N SER A 35 -3.85 -13.39 -1.36
CA SER A 35 -4.20 -14.34 -2.42
C SER A 35 -5.10 -13.69 -3.47
N GLY A 36 -6.13 -12.96 -3.01
CA GLY A 36 -7.00 -12.15 -3.86
C GLY A 36 -6.20 -11.17 -4.71
N THR A 37 -5.26 -10.43 -4.11
CA THR A 37 -4.38 -9.52 -4.85
C THR A 37 -3.51 -10.27 -5.85
N ALA A 38 -2.86 -11.37 -5.45
CA ALA A 38 -1.92 -12.13 -6.28
C ALA A 38 -2.58 -12.79 -7.51
N SER A 39 -3.86 -13.18 -7.39
CA SER A 39 -4.60 -13.89 -8.45
C SER A 39 -4.97 -13.04 -9.69
N ARG A 40 -4.66 -11.74 -9.71
CA ARG A 40 -5.14 -10.80 -10.73
C ARG A 40 -4.00 -10.29 -11.60
N PRO A 41 -4.24 -9.93 -12.87
CA PRO A 41 -3.32 -9.12 -13.64
C PRO A 41 -3.09 -7.76 -12.97
N GLY A 42 -1.85 -7.25 -13.02
CA GLY A 42 -1.53 -5.94 -12.46
C GLY A 42 -2.21 -4.78 -13.20
N GLN A 43 -2.85 -3.88 -12.46
CA GLN A 43 -3.40 -2.62 -12.97
C GLN A 43 -2.49 -1.44 -12.63
N PHE A 44 -2.10 -0.67 -13.65
CA PHE A 44 -1.09 0.39 -13.55
C PHE A 44 -1.63 1.79 -13.90
N GLY A 45 -2.95 1.98 -13.83
CA GLY A 45 -3.62 3.21 -14.29
C GLY A 45 -3.78 4.32 -13.23
N CYS A 46 -3.38 4.09 -11.98
CA CYS A 46 -3.63 5.05 -10.90
C CYS A 46 -2.69 6.28 -10.93
N PHE A 47 -1.43 6.10 -11.33
CA PHE A 47 -0.43 7.18 -11.47
C PHE A 47 -0.26 8.11 -10.24
N GLY A 48 -0.48 7.61 -9.02
CA GLY A 48 -0.36 8.46 -7.83
C GLY A 48 -1.54 9.42 -7.61
N LEU A 49 -2.56 9.39 -8.48
CA LEU A 49 -3.66 10.37 -8.47
C LEU A 49 -4.53 10.31 -7.20
N HIS A 50 -4.38 9.28 -6.36
CA HIS A 50 -4.97 9.28 -5.02
C HIS A 50 -4.52 10.49 -4.21
N GLU A 51 -3.27 10.93 -4.34
CA GLU A 51 -2.72 11.98 -3.47
C GLU A 51 -3.14 13.37 -3.96
N TRP A 52 -3.46 13.46 -5.24
CA TRP A 52 -4.08 14.62 -5.87
C TRP A 52 -5.55 14.75 -5.46
N ALA A 53 -6.28 13.63 -5.44
CA ALA A 53 -7.68 13.63 -5.00
C ALA A 53 -7.83 13.93 -3.50
N MET A 54 -6.82 13.66 -2.67
CA MET A 54 -6.75 14.10 -1.27
C MET A 54 -6.54 15.61 -1.11
N LEU A 55 -6.25 16.34 -2.18
CA LEU A 55 -6.03 17.79 -2.20
C LEU A 55 -6.88 18.50 -3.25
N TYR A 56 -7.89 17.83 -3.80
CA TYR A 56 -8.79 18.41 -4.79
C TYR A 56 -9.84 19.29 -4.10
N ARG A 57 -9.81 20.60 -4.37
CA ARG A 57 -10.72 21.60 -3.80
C ARG A 57 -11.00 21.38 -2.29
N PRO A 58 -9.96 21.34 -1.44
CA PRO A 58 -10.13 21.02 -0.03
C PRO A 58 -10.90 22.14 0.68
N GLU A 59 -11.76 21.74 1.60
CA GLU A 59 -12.32 22.65 2.60
C GLU A 59 -11.39 22.76 3.83
N ASP A 60 -11.69 23.71 4.72
CA ASP A 60 -10.93 23.94 5.95
C ASP A 60 -10.82 22.64 6.77
N GLY A 61 -9.57 22.28 7.11
CA GLY A 61 -9.26 21.09 7.91
C GLY A 61 -9.12 19.78 7.11
N GLU A 62 -9.36 19.77 5.79
CA GLU A 62 -9.12 18.58 4.96
C GLU A 62 -7.64 18.41 4.55
N VAL A 63 -6.87 19.49 4.53
CA VAL A 63 -5.43 19.45 4.23
C VAL A 63 -4.64 18.92 5.42
N ARG A 64 -3.97 17.78 5.24
CA ARG A 64 -3.27 17.06 6.32
C ARG A 64 -1.82 17.47 6.52
N HIS A 65 -1.16 17.97 5.48
CA HIS A 65 0.25 18.31 5.51
C HIS A 65 0.44 19.79 5.17
N PRO A 66 1.11 20.58 6.01
CA PRO A 66 1.40 21.98 5.74
C PRO A 66 2.61 22.11 4.78
N LEU A 67 2.60 21.35 3.69
CA LEU A 67 3.66 21.34 2.68
C LEU A 67 3.23 22.16 1.45
N PRO A 68 4.17 22.87 0.79
CA PRO A 68 3.85 23.63 -0.41
C PRO A 68 3.38 22.71 -1.55
N LEU A 69 2.51 23.24 -2.42
CA LEU A 69 2.06 22.56 -3.63
C LEU A 69 2.88 23.04 -4.83
N ARG A 70 3.49 22.10 -5.56
CA ARG A 70 4.36 22.41 -6.71
C ARG A 70 3.65 23.12 -7.87
N LEU A 71 2.34 22.90 -8.05
CA LEU A 71 1.53 23.56 -9.07
C LEU A 71 0.50 24.56 -8.47
N GLY A 72 0.58 24.83 -7.17
CA GLY A 72 -0.47 25.52 -6.43
C GLY A 72 -1.81 24.77 -6.42
N GLN A 73 -2.83 25.38 -5.81
CA GLN A 73 -4.16 24.76 -5.72
C GLN A 73 -4.82 24.61 -7.11
N ALA A 74 -4.81 25.67 -7.92
CA ALA A 74 -5.43 25.64 -9.25
C ALA A 74 -4.82 24.59 -10.19
N GLY A 75 -3.50 24.41 -10.16
CA GLY A 75 -2.83 23.37 -10.95
C GLY A 75 -3.12 21.96 -10.42
N THR A 76 -3.19 21.80 -9.08
CA THR A 76 -3.58 20.53 -8.44
C THR A 76 -4.99 20.11 -8.87
N ASP A 77 -5.94 21.06 -8.85
CA ASP A 77 -7.31 20.82 -9.27
C ASP A 77 -7.40 20.46 -10.76
N ALA A 78 -6.68 21.18 -11.62
CA ALA A 78 -6.66 20.92 -13.06
C ALA A 78 -6.13 19.52 -13.41
N VAL A 79 -5.18 18.99 -12.64
CA VAL A 79 -4.69 17.60 -12.84
C VAL A 79 -5.78 16.59 -12.49
N VAL A 80 -6.49 16.76 -11.38
CA VAL A 80 -7.59 15.86 -11.00
C VAL A 80 -8.75 15.93 -12.00
N GLU A 81 -9.03 17.11 -12.54
CA GLU A 81 -10.10 17.33 -13.52
C GLU A 81 -9.79 16.74 -14.90
N SER A 82 -8.52 16.75 -15.31
CA SER A 82 -8.07 16.25 -16.62
C SER A 82 -7.72 14.76 -16.64
N HIS A 83 -7.74 14.08 -15.48
CA HIS A 83 -7.33 12.68 -15.35
C HIS A 83 -8.44 11.80 -14.79
N ARG A 84 -8.40 10.52 -15.15
CA ARG A 84 -9.27 9.50 -14.57
C ARG A 84 -8.68 9.03 -13.24
N VAL A 85 -9.26 9.49 -12.12
CA VAL A 85 -8.93 8.97 -10.79
C VAL A 85 -9.55 7.58 -10.62
N GLN A 86 -8.73 6.57 -10.34
CA GLN A 86 -9.16 5.16 -10.26
C GLN A 86 -8.43 4.41 -9.13
N CYS A 87 -8.33 5.04 -7.96
CA CYS A 87 -7.73 4.43 -6.79
C CYS A 87 -8.62 3.28 -6.29
N SER A 88 -8.06 2.07 -6.23
CA SER A 88 -8.74 0.89 -5.72
C SER A 88 -8.45 0.60 -4.25
N HIS A 89 -7.58 1.40 -3.62
CA HIS A 89 -7.06 1.12 -2.29
C HIS A 89 -7.78 1.93 -1.22
N ILE A 90 -8.48 1.26 -0.31
CA ILE A 90 -9.32 1.91 0.71
C ILE A 90 -8.52 2.81 1.66
N ASP A 91 -7.31 2.41 2.07
CA ASP A 91 -6.52 3.19 3.02
C ASP A 91 -5.98 4.50 2.44
N ALA A 92 -5.99 4.64 1.10
CA ALA A 92 -5.79 5.93 0.42
C ALA A 92 -7.12 6.65 0.18
N HIS A 93 -8.12 5.96 -0.40
CA HIS A 93 -9.41 6.54 -0.75
C HIS A 93 -10.13 7.24 0.41
N ARG A 94 -10.05 6.69 1.64
CA ARG A 94 -10.72 7.26 2.82
C ARG A 94 -10.23 8.66 3.21
N PHE A 95 -9.13 9.13 2.62
CA PHE A 95 -8.57 10.45 2.87
C PHE A 95 -8.86 11.45 1.75
N PHE A 96 -9.63 11.07 0.73
CA PHE A 96 -10.01 12.01 -0.31
C PHE A 96 -10.83 13.14 0.31
N THR A 97 -10.68 14.35 -0.21
CA THR A 97 -11.56 15.47 0.16
C THR A 97 -12.99 15.12 -0.21
N ARG A 98 -13.95 15.84 0.38
CA ARG A 98 -15.37 15.71 0.00
C ARG A 98 -15.58 15.92 -1.51
N ALA A 99 -14.84 16.86 -2.11
CA ALA A 99 -14.89 17.10 -3.54
C ALA A 99 -14.16 16.03 -4.38
N GLY A 100 -13.12 15.40 -3.82
CA GLY A 100 -12.28 14.42 -4.49
C GLY A 100 -12.88 13.02 -4.53
N ALA A 101 -13.59 12.60 -3.48
CA ALA A 101 -14.21 11.28 -3.40
C ALA A 101 -15.15 10.96 -4.59
N PRO A 102 -16.04 11.88 -5.04
CA PRO A 102 -16.88 11.66 -6.21
C PRO A 102 -16.10 11.45 -7.53
N ARG A 103 -14.88 12.00 -7.65
CA ARG A 103 -14.05 11.93 -8.87
C ARG A 103 -13.44 10.55 -9.11
N ASN A 104 -13.29 9.74 -8.05
CA ASN A 104 -12.79 8.38 -8.20
C ASN A 104 -13.78 7.55 -9.03
N THR A 105 -13.32 6.73 -9.98
CA THR A 105 -14.22 5.82 -10.71
C THR A 105 -14.54 4.56 -9.91
N LEU A 106 -13.86 4.36 -8.79
CA LEU A 106 -14.03 3.24 -7.87
C LEU A 106 -14.56 3.74 -6.52
N ARG A 107 -15.13 2.82 -5.73
CA ARG A 107 -15.62 3.08 -4.36
C ARG A 107 -15.13 1.97 -3.43
N PRO A 108 -13.80 1.88 -3.17
CA PRO A 108 -13.30 0.86 -2.26
C PRO A 108 -13.84 1.07 -0.86
N THR A 109 -14.08 -0.04 -0.17
CA THR A 109 -14.44 -0.10 1.25
C THR A 109 -13.54 -1.12 1.94
N ARG A 110 -13.63 -1.25 3.26
CA ARG A 110 -12.84 -2.27 3.95
C ARG A 110 -13.32 -3.68 3.57
N GLU A 111 -14.63 -3.85 3.42
CA GLU A 111 -15.28 -5.10 3.04
C GLU A 111 -14.87 -5.53 1.62
N THR A 112 -14.76 -4.58 0.68
CA THR A 112 -14.40 -4.87 -0.71
C THR A 112 -12.89 -4.92 -0.97
N GLN A 113 -12.06 -4.57 0.01
CA GLN A 113 -10.60 -4.51 -0.15
C GLN A 113 -9.99 -5.80 -0.76
N PRO A 114 -10.34 -7.03 -0.30
CA PRO A 114 -9.80 -8.25 -0.89
C PRO A 114 -10.13 -8.42 -2.39
N ALA A 115 -11.25 -7.86 -2.84
CA ALA A 115 -11.68 -7.87 -4.24
C ALA A 115 -11.05 -6.75 -5.09
N MET A 116 -10.62 -5.66 -4.45
CA MET A 116 -10.24 -4.42 -5.14
C MET A 116 -8.75 -4.11 -5.14
N ASP A 117 -7.99 -4.53 -4.13
CA ASP A 117 -6.54 -4.31 -4.13
C ASP A 117 -5.89 -4.95 -5.37
N GLN A 118 -4.99 -4.19 -6.00
CA GLN A 118 -4.38 -4.50 -7.29
C GLN A 118 -2.87 -4.71 -7.12
N PRO A 119 -2.27 -5.70 -7.80
CA PRO A 119 -0.81 -5.92 -7.76
C PRO A 119 0.03 -4.71 -8.14
N GLY A 120 -0.48 -3.87 -9.05
CA GLY A 120 0.21 -2.65 -9.49
C GLY A 120 0.06 -1.46 -8.55
N CYS A 121 -0.79 -1.53 -7.52
CA CYS A 121 -0.98 -0.43 -6.58
C CYS A 121 0.25 -0.26 -5.68
N LEU A 122 0.85 0.94 -5.66
CA LEU A 122 1.96 1.26 -4.76
C LEU A 122 1.58 0.97 -3.29
N HIS A 123 0.37 1.37 -2.90
CA HIS A 123 -0.11 1.18 -1.53
C HIS A 123 -0.31 -0.29 -1.16
N ALA A 124 -0.86 -1.13 -2.06
CA ALA A 124 -0.96 -2.57 -1.81
C ALA A 124 0.43 -3.23 -1.68
N THR A 125 1.45 -2.68 -2.34
CA THR A 125 2.85 -3.12 -2.18
C THR A 125 3.46 -2.64 -0.86
N MET A 126 3.27 -1.37 -0.48
CA MET A 126 3.70 -0.85 0.84
C MET A 126 3.06 -1.62 2.01
N ASP A 127 1.80 -1.99 1.84
CA ASP A 127 1.02 -2.73 2.83
C ASP A 127 1.58 -4.12 3.17
N LEU A 128 2.46 -4.70 2.34
CA LEU A 128 3.14 -5.95 2.67
C LEU A 128 3.91 -5.83 3.99
N TYR A 129 4.51 -4.67 4.28
CA TYR A 129 5.12 -4.39 5.58
C TYR A 129 4.09 -4.40 6.71
N LYS A 130 2.94 -3.73 6.52
CA LYS A 130 1.84 -3.72 7.49
C LYS A 130 1.35 -5.14 7.81
N TRP A 131 1.22 -5.99 6.80
CA TRP A 131 0.77 -7.37 6.96
C TRP A 131 1.83 -8.26 7.62
N ALA A 132 3.09 -8.14 7.19
CA ALA A 132 4.21 -8.81 7.85
C ALA A 132 4.30 -8.47 9.35
N TYR A 133 4.13 -7.20 9.69
CA TYR A 133 4.13 -6.73 11.08
C TYR A 133 2.95 -7.29 11.88
N LYS A 134 1.73 -7.30 11.31
CA LYS A 134 0.55 -7.88 11.98
C LYS A 134 0.66 -9.38 12.23
N LEU A 135 1.39 -10.09 11.37
CA LEU A 135 1.66 -11.52 11.51
C LEU A 135 2.84 -11.82 12.45
N SER A 136 3.64 -10.83 12.87
CA SER A 136 4.74 -11.03 13.82
C SER A 136 4.23 -11.53 15.18
N PRO A 137 4.87 -12.53 15.83
CA PRO A 137 6.21 -13.05 15.53
C PRO A 137 6.26 -14.24 14.55
N ALA A 138 5.16 -14.58 13.86
CA ALA A 138 5.15 -15.73 12.96
C ALA A 138 5.90 -15.49 11.62
N VAL A 139 6.18 -14.23 11.28
CA VAL A 139 6.95 -13.87 10.07
C VAL A 139 8.44 -13.84 10.43
N PRO A 140 9.32 -14.48 9.62
CA PRO A 140 10.76 -14.35 9.78
C PRO A 140 11.23 -12.90 9.73
N GLY A 141 12.19 -12.54 10.59
CA GLY A 141 12.64 -11.15 10.75
C GLY A 141 13.19 -10.54 9.46
N GLU A 142 13.88 -11.34 8.66
CA GLU A 142 14.38 -10.94 7.35
C GLU A 142 13.26 -10.62 6.36
N LEU A 143 12.15 -11.38 6.38
CA LEU A 143 10.99 -11.09 5.52
C LEU A 143 10.30 -9.79 5.94
N LEU A 144 10.18 -9.54 7.25
CA LEU A 144 9.66 -8.27 7.76
C LEU A 144 10.54 -7.09 7.30
N ALA A 145 11.87 -7.24 7.39
CA ALA A 145 12.82 -6.22 6.96
C ALA A 145 12.79 -5.98 5.44
N ASP A 146 12.69 -7.04 4.63
CA ASP A 146 12.55 -6.94 3.17
C ASP A 146 11.27 -6.18 2.78
N CYS A 147 10.15 -6.46 3.46
CA CYS A 147 8.90 -5.74 3.25
C CYS A 147 9.02 -4.26 3.64
N PHE A 148 9.70 -3.95 4.75
CA PHE A 148 9.96 -2.58 5.17
C PHE A 148 10.81 -1.80 4.16
N ALA A 149 11.92 -2.39 3.70
CA ALA A 149 12.80 -1.78 2.72
C ALA A 149 12.05 -1.44 1.42
N LEU A 150 11.27 -2.38 0.89
CA LEU A 150 10.44 -2.13 -0.29
C LEU A 150 9.39 -1.05 -0.03
N ALA A 151 8.73 -1.05 1.14
CA ALA A 151 7.74 -0.04 1.48
C ALA A 151 8.34 1.37 1.53
N ALA A 152 9.58 1.51 2.01
CA ALA A 152 10.29 2.79 2.04
C ALA A 152 10.58 3.32 0.62
N GLU A 153 11.11 2.48 -0.27
CA GLU A 153 11.36 2.86 -1.67
C GLU A 153 10.08 3.23 -2.41
N VAL A 154 8.99 2.47 -2.18
CA VAL A 154 7.70 2.76 -2.79
C VAL A 154 7.11 4.07 -2.26
N ARG A 155 7.26 4.34 -0.97
CA ARG A 155 6.83 5.61 -0.34
C ARG A 155 7.56 6.80 -0.96
N GLU A 156 8.84 6.65 -1.29
CA GLU A 156 9.58 7.72 -1.98
C GLU A 156 8.93 8.08 -3.32
N LEU A 157 8.64 7.09 -4.18
CA LEU A 157 7.97 7.34 -5.46
C LEU A 157 6.57 7.95 -5.27
N ASP A 158 5.78 7.42 -4.33
CA ASP A 158 4.44 7.91 -4.01
C ASP A 158 4.47 9.40 -3.62
N MET A 159 5.43 9.79 -2.76
CA MET A 159 5.62 11.18 -2.36
C MET A 159 6.16 12.07 -3.49
N ARG A 160 7.13 11.59 -4.28
CA ARG A 160 7.67 12.33 -5.43
C ARG A 160 6.63 12.56 -6.53
N ALA A 161 5.66 11.67 -6.67
CA ALA A 161 4.56 11.78 -7.64
C ALA A 161 3.35 12.58 -7.12
N SER A 162 3.31 12.89 -5.83
CA SER A 162 2.22 13.63 -5.18
C SER A 162 2.17 15.10 -5.62
N PRO A 163 1.13 15.87 -5.25
CA PRO A 163 1.05 17.33 -5.50
C PRO A 163 1.99 18.18 -4.64
N TYR A 164 2.63 17.59 -3.63
CA TYR A 164 3.51 18.32 -2.72
C TYR A 164 4.87 18.61 -3.38
N ASP A 165 5.42 19.78 -3.10
CA ASP A 165 6.79 20.12 -3.42
C ASP A 165 7.71 19.68 -2.26
N LEU A 166 8.57 18.71 -2.55
CA LEU A 166 9.53 18.12 -1.62
C LEU A 166 10.99 18.40 -2.02
N THR A 167 11.22 19.33 -2.94
CA THR A 167 12.56 19.66 -3.45
C THR A 167 13.49 20.13 -2.33
N ALA A 168 12.98 20.91 -1.36
CA ALA A 168 13.71 21.32 -0.17
C ALA A 168 14.16 20.16 0.74
N HIS A 169 13.55 18.97 0.57
CA HIS A 169 13.90 17.74 1.28
C HIS A 169 14.75 16.79 0.44
N GLY A 170 15.19 17.21 -0.75
CA GLY A 170 16.03 16.39 -1.64
C GLY A 170 15.25 15.43 -2.55
N TYR A 171 13.93 15.56 -2.64
CA TYR A 171 13.08 14.68 -3.44
C TYR A 171 12.56 15.42 -4.69
N PRO A 172 13.24 15.29 -5.85
CA PRO A 172 12.77 15.91 -7.09
C PRO A 172 11.45 15.25 -7.55
N PRO A 173 10.51 16.03 -8.09
CA PRO A 173 9.19 15.53 -8.44
C PRO A 173 9.22 14.58 -9.64
N VAL A 174 8.38 13.54 -9.58
CA VAL A 174 7.97 12.76 -10.74
C VAL A 174 6.67 13.37 -11.26
N ALA A 175 6.78 14.21 -12.29
CA ALA A 175 5.68 15.05 -12.79
C ALA A 175 4.62 14.24 -13.57
N ILE A 176 3.77 13.49 -12.87
CA ILE A 176 2.74 12.61 -13.47
C ILE A 176 1.66 13.35 -14.27
N GLU A 177 1.60 14.68 -14.18
CA GLU A 177 0.79 15.53 -15.06
C GLU A 177 1.33 15.58 -16.50
N THR A 178 2.56 15.12 -16.73
CA THR A 178 3.22 15.07 -18.03
C THR A 178 3.34 13.64 -18.56
N PRO A 179 3.41 13.43 -19.90
CA PRO A 179 3.69 12.11 -20.46
C PRO A 179 5.01 11.50 -20.00
N ALA A 180 6.07 12.32 -19.86
CA ALA A 180 7.39 11.87 -19.42
C ALA A 180 7.36 11.36 -17.96
N GLY A 181 6.74 12.12 -17.05
CA GLY A 181 6.59 11.70 -15.66
C GLY A 181 5.70 10.48 -15.49
N LYS A 182 4.65 10.31 -16.31
CA LYS A 182 3.88 9.05 -16.34
C LYS A 182 4.70 7.85 -16.80
N ALA A 183 5.59 8.05 -17.77
CA ALA A 183 6.48 6.99 -18.24
C ALA A 183 7.48 6.57 -17.15
N GLU A 184 8.10 7.53 -16.47
CA GLU A 184 8.99 7.30 -15.32
C GLU A 184 8.26 6.56 -14.19
N TYR A 185 7.10 7.10 -13.76
CA TYR A 185 6.27 6.49 -12.72
C TYR A 185 5.88 5.06 -13.08
N GLY A 186 5.39 4.84 -14.31
CA GLY A 186 4.94 3.53 -14.76
C GLY A 186 6.06 2.49 -14.83
N ALA A 187 7.28 2.90 -15.19
CA ALA A 187 8.45 2.02 -15.17
C ALA A 187 8.81 1.58 -13.75
N ALA A 188 8.90 2.54 -12.82
CA ALA A 188 9.18 2.24 -11.41
C ALA A 188 8.07 1.40 -10.76
N GLN A 189 6.80 1.74 -11.01
CA GLN A 189 5.64 1.01 -10.50
C GLN A 189 5.64 -0.47 -10.92
N ARG A 190 6.03 -0.79 -12.16
CA ARG A 190 6.16 -2.18 -12.61
C ARG A 190 7.28 -2.93 -11.89
N GLY A 191 8.42 -2.28 -11.66
CA GLY A 191 9.51 -2.83 -10.86
C GLY A 191 9.08 -3.15 -9.43
N PHE A 192 8.37 -2.22 -8.78
CA PHE A 192 7.82 -2.44 -7.44
C PHE A 192 6.76 -3.52 -7.39
N ALA A 193 5.88 -3.61 -8.40
CA ALA A 193 4.88 -4.67 -8.48
C ALA A 193 5.52 -6.06 -8.57
N ALA A 194 6.59 -6.22 -9.35
CA ALA A 194 7.33 -7.48 -9.47
C ALA A 194 8.00 -7.88 -8.14
N ARG A 195 8.71 -6.93 -7.49
CA ARG A 195 9.32 -7.17 -6.17
C ARG A 195 8.28 -7.46 -5.09
N GLY A 196 7.17 -6.72 -5.12
CA GLY A 196 6.04 -6.92 -4.21
C GLY A 196 5.37 -8.28 -4.40
N ALA A 197 5.30 -8.79 -5.64
CA ALA A 197 4.79 -10.15 -5.90
C ALA A 197 5.64 -11.22 -5.20
N ALA A 198 6.97 -11.14 -5.28
CA ALA A 198 7.87 -12.08 -4.62
C ALA A 198 7.70 -12.08 -3.08
N LEU A 199 7.59 -10.89 -2.47
CA LEU A 199 7.35 -10.77 -1.02
C LEU A 199 5.95 -11.24 -0.61
N ARG A 200 4.94 -10.98 -1.45
CA ARG A 200 3.57 -11.44 -1.23
C ARG A 200 3.47 -12.96 -1.20
N GLU A 201 4.14 -13.65 -2.13
CA GLU A 201 4.19 -15.12 -2.14
C GLU A 201 4.86 -15.68 -0.87
N ARG A 202 5.95 -15.05 -0.40
CA ARG A 202 6.60 -15.45 0.86
C ARG A 202 5.67 -15.27 2.07
N LEU A 203 4.93 -14.16 2.14
CA LEU A 203 3.93 -13.95 3.20
C LEU A 203 2.75 -14.92 3.10
N LEU A 204 2.32 -15.26 1.89
CA LEU A 204 1.29 -16.28 1.66
C LEU A 204 1.75 -17.65 2.15
N ALA A 205 3.00 -18.03 1.90
CA ALA A 205 3.57 -19.28 2.44
C ALA A 205 3.50 -19.31 3.97
N VAL A 206 3.89 -18.22 4.66
CA VAL A 206 3.76 -18.11 6.12
C VAL A 206 2.30 -18.28 6.58
N CYS A 207 1.36 -17.59 5.93
CA CYS A 207 -0.06 -17.73 6.26
C CYS A 207 -0.56 -19.17 6.07
N ARG A 208 -0.20 -19.83 4.96
CA ARG A 208 -0.62 -21.20 4.66
C ARG A 208 -0.01 -22.20 5.64
N GLU A 209 1.28 -22.10 5.93
CA GLU A 209 1.93 -22.92 6.96
C GLU A 209 1.29 -22.78 8.34
N LEU A 210 0.86 -21.57 8.70
CA LEU A 210 0.10 -21.33 9.94
C LEU A 210 -1.28 -21.97 9.91
N LEU A 211 -1.95 -22.03 8.75
CA LEU A 211 -3.30 -22.57 8.62
C LEU A 211 -3.33 -24.09 8.37
N ASP A 212 -2.30 -24.67 7.75
CA ASP A 212 -2.20 -26.07 7.29
C ASP A 212 -1.93 -27.08 8.44
N GLY A 213 -2.71 -27.00 9.50
CA GLY A 213 -2.54 -27.80 10.73
C GLY A 213 -3.27 -27.23 11.94
N ALA A 214 -4.24 -26.34 11.70
CA ALA A 214 -5.29 -26.00 12.66
C ALA A 214 -6.38 -27.09 12.67
#